data_AF-A0A2E0S9A1-F1
#
_entry.id   AF-A0A2E0S9A1-F1
#
_cell.length_a   1.000
_cell.length_b   1.000
_cell.length_c   1.000
_cell.angle_alpha   90.00
_cell.angle_beta   90.00
_cell.angle_gamma   90.00
#
_symmetry.space_group_name_H-M   'P 1'
#
loop_
_entity.id
_entity.type
_entity.pdbx_description
1 polymer ?
#
loop_
_entity_poly.entity_id
_entity_poly.type
_entity_poly.pdbx_seq_one_letter_code
_entity_poly.pdbx_strand_id
1 'polypeptide(L)'
;MNIIEDNEDEYEIIKIDLQIFKEELKKYRENKNTIPNNIQLKYNEIVSNYNCFNLKYDPKSVWEKKRYKNMKNNNNNNFKHKLHIFTPPNNNNKDNKLLIGLLNKITTTNEEIITNKINQIINKNNLDLIDIVINYIGKKYDVLYLKILKIFEKYDKNVVYNYIKNYVEKKTWYPYSLIKEKNILENEYYDDYCDYIKWKNNQLNMLKILYFLYKDNNNMYDDICNNLSNDIYDEIDKGLNNNEYKYLIDYLLELLEILKEKINEDIIDKLKKYNLKKVDSSTKFLILNITKN
;
A
#
# COMPACT_ATOMS: atom_id res chain seq x y z
N MET A 1 -26.30 -39.96 -2.19
CA MET A 1 -25.24 -38.93 -2.26
C MET A 1 -24.12 -39.47 -1.40
N ASN A 2 -23.11 -40.10 -2.00
CA ASN A 2 -21.98 -40.62 -1.24
C ASN A 2 -20.98 -39.49 -1.12
N ILE A 3 -20.94 -38.89 0.07
CA ILE A 3 -19.89 -37.95 0.46
C ILE A 3 -18.68 -38.83 0.78
N ILE A 4 -17.60 -38.63 0.03
CA ILE A 4 -16.30 -39.19 0.42
C ILE A 4 -15.77 -38.21 1.46
N GLU A 5 -15.83 -38.61 2.73
CA GLU A 5 -15.16 -37.92 3.82
C GLU A 5 -13.70 -38.40 3.84
N ASP A 6 -12.80 -37.59 3.29
CA ASP A 6 -11.39 -37.69 3.62
C ASP A 6 -11.18 -36.92 4.93
N ASN A 7 -10.96 -37.67 6.01
CA ASN A 7 -10.60 -37.17 7.31
C ASN A 7 -9.15 -36.66 7.29
N GLU A 8 -8.97 -35.35 7.25
CA GLU A 8 -7.80 -34.65 7.80
C GLU A 8 -8.22 -33.23 8.19
N ASP A 9 -7.93 -32.84 9.42
CA ASP A 9 -8.29 -31.56 10.05
C ASP A 9 -7.65 -30.35 9.33
N GLU A 10 -8.25 -29.90 8.23
CA GLU A 10 -7.99 -28.62 7.60
C GLU A 10 -9.33 -28.08 7.07
N TYR A 11 -9.62 -26.79 7.31
CA TYR A 11 -10.78 -26.03 6.83
C TYR A 11 -11.66 -26.78 5.82
N GLU A 12 -12.94 -27.03 6.15
CA GLU A 12 -13.93 -27.69 5.27
C GLU A 12 -14.07 -26.94 3.92
N ILE A 13 -13.08 -27.10 3.04
CA ILE A 13 -13.11 -26.64 1.67
C ILE A 13 -13.86 -27.72 0.93
N ILE A 14 -15.17 -27.51 0.83
CA ILE A 14 -16.04 -28.36 0.03
C ILE A 14 -15.64 -28.19 -1.44
N LYS A 15 -14.83 -29.12 -1.94
CA LYS A 15 -14.48 -29.21 -3.36
C LYS A 15 -15.65 -29.86 -4.10
N ILE A 16 -16.39 -29.05 -4.85
CA ILE A 16 -17.47 -29.54 -5.71
C ILE A 16 -16.91 -29.71 -7.12
N ASP A 17 -17.06 -30.90 -7.69
CA ASP A 17 -16.70 -31.16 -9.08
C ASP A 17 -17.51 -30.27 -10.04
N LEU A 18 -16.84 -29.73 -11.06
CA LEU A 18 -17.43 -28.77 -11.99
C LEU A 18 -18.59 -29.37 -12.80
N GLN A 19 -18.52 -30.65 -13.13
CA GLN A 19 -19.56 -31.37 -13.86
C GLN A 19 -20.80 -31.50 -12.98
N ILE A 20 -20.62 -31.93 -11.73
CA ILE A 20 -21.68 -32.04 -10.72
C ILE A 20 -22.38 -30.68 -10.56
N PHE A 21 -21.61 -29.60 -10.40
CA PHE A 21 -22.17 -28.25 -10.28
C PHE A 21 -23.01 -27.85 -11.50
N LYS A 22 -22.52 -28.12 -12.72
CA LYS A 22 -23.24 -27.78 -13.96
C LYS A 22 -24.54 -28.57 -14.13
N GLU A 23 -24.54 -29.84 -13.76
CA GLU A 23 -25.72 -30.70 -13.82
C GLU A 23 -26.79 -30.26 -12.83
N GLU A 24 -26.41 -29.97 -11.58
CA GLU A 24 -27.33 -29.44 -10.56
C GLU A 24 -27.88 -28.06 -10.95
N LEU A 25 -27.02 -27.15 -11.45
CA LEU A 25 -27.46 -25.84 -11.95
C LEU A 25 -28.48 -25.98 -13.09
N LYS A 26 -28.31 -26.97 -13.97
CA LYS A 26 -29.24 -27.25 -15.06
C LYS A 26 -30.58 -27.75 -14.53
N LYS A 27 -30.58 -28.67 -13.57
CA LYS A 27 -31.79 -29.14 -12.87
C LYS A 27 -32.56 -27.98 -12.22
N TYR A 28 -31.87 -27.06 -11.55
CA TYR A 28 -32.48 -25.88 -10.94
C TYR A 28 -33.11 -24.91 -11.97
N ARG A 29 -32.51 -24.76 -13.15
CA ARG A 29 -33.04 -23.89 -14.20
C ARG A 29 -34.29 -24.48 -14.86
N GLU A 30 -34.34 -25.79 -14.99
CA GLU A 30 -35.42 -26.53 -15.64
C GLU A 30 -36.60 -26.74 -14.67
N ASN A 31 -36.34 -26.99 -13.38
CA ASN A 31 -37.35 -27.10 -12.33
C ASN A 31 -37.36 -25.84 -11.46
N LYS A 32 -38.07 -24.78 -11.90
CA LYS A 32 -38.22 -23.51 -11.17
C LYS A 32 -38.84 -23.62 -9.77
N ASN A 33 -39.41 -24.77 -9.41
CA ASN A 33 -40.01 -25.00 -8.11
C ASN A 33 -39.19 -26.01 -7.32
N THR A 34 -38.26 -25.51 -6.49
CA THR A 34 -37.83 -26.05 -5.18
C THR A 34 -36.42 -25.53 -4.84
N ILE A 35 -36.28 -24.23 -4.60
CA ILE A 35 -35.16 -23.77 -3.76
C ILE A 35 -35.61 -24.05 -2.32
N PRO A 36 -34.86 -24.85 -1.55
CA PRO A 36 -35.18 -25.10 -0.15
C PRO A 36 -35.31 -23.80 0.66
N ASN A 37 -36.32 -23.71 1.53
CA ASN A 37 -36.60 -22.49 2.32
C ASN A 37 -35.39 -22.03 3.16
N ASN A 38 -34.58 -22.96 3.67
CA ASN A 38 -33.36 -22.64 4.41
C ASN A 38 -32.32 -21.90 3.56
N ILE A 39 -32.16 -22.26 2.28
CA ILE A 39 -31.28 -21.56 1.34
C ILE A 39 -31.82 -20.16 1.04
N GLN A 40 -33.14 -20.04 0.88
CA GLN A 40 -33.78 -18.76 0.61
C GLN A 40 -33.68 -17.79 1.80
N LEU A 41 -33.84 -18.30 3.03
CA LEU A 41 -33.62 -17.54 4.25
C LEU A 41 -32.17 -17.07 4.37
N LYS A 42 -31.21 -17.97 4.11
CA LYS A 42 -29.77 -17.64 4.17
C LYS A 42 -29.38 -16.61 3.11
N TYR A 43 -29.93 -16.71 1.90
CA TYR A 43 -29.74 -15.71 0.85
C TYR A 43 -30.24 -14.34 1.30
N ASN A 44 -31.45 -14.26 1.85
CA ASN A 44 -32.03 -12.99 2.31
C ASN A 44 -31.21 -12.36 3.44
N GLU A 45 -30.72 -13.16 4.40
CA GLU A 45 -29.81 -12.72 5.47
C GLU A 45 -28.50 -12.15 4.92
N ILE A 46 -27.89 -12.85 3.95
CA ILE A 46 -26.62 -12.42 3.36
C ILE A 46 -26.80 -11.10 2.59
N VAL A 47 -27.86 -11.00 1.79
CA VAL A 47 -28.16 -9.79 1.01
C VAL A 47 -28.50 -8.61 1.91
N SER A 48 -29.20 -8.81 3.04
CA SER A 48 -29.52 -7.72 3.96
C SER A 48 -28.31 -7.23 4.75
N ASN A 49 -27.40 -8.13 5.13
CA ASN A 49 -26.32 -7.81 6.07
C ASN A 49 -25.01 -7.40 5.39
N TYR A 50 -24.78 -7.82 4.14
CA TYR A 50 -23.52 -7.59 3.44
C TYR A 50 -23.71 -6.80 2.13
N ASN A 51 -23.28 -5.53 2.15
CA ASN A 51 -23.40 -4.61 1.02
C ASN A 51 -22.71 -5.10 -0.28
N CYS A 52 -21.72 -5.99 -0.18
CA CYS A 52 -21.03 -6.56 -1.34
C CYS A 52 -21.94 -7.41 -2.25
N PHE A 53 -23.07 -7.92 -1.75
CA PHE A 53 -24.06 -8.66 -2.55
C PHE A 53 -25.15 -7.76 -3.16
N ASN A 54 -25.30 -6.51 -2.68
CA ASN A 54 -26.25 -5.53 -3.21
C ASN A 54 -25.69 -4.69 -4.35
N LEU A 55 -24.38 -4.62 -4.46
CA LEU A 55 -23.72 -3.94 -5.57
C LEU A 55 -23.91 -4.80 -6.83
N LYS A 56 -24.62 -4.27 -7.84
CA LYS A 56 -24.60 -4.83 -9.19
C LYS A 56 -23.16 -4.83 -9.67
N TYR A 57 -22.46 -5.94 -9.48
CA TYR A 57 -21.24 -6.23 -10.19
C TYR A 57 -21.60 -6.18 -11.68
N ASP A 58 -21.07 -5.20 -12.40
CA ASP A 58 -21.16 -5.12 -13.86
C ASP A 58 -19.89 -5.73 -14.46
N PRO A 59 -19.82 -7.07 -14.61
CA PRO A 59 -18.68 -7.70 -15.26
C PRO A 59 -18.59 -7.31 -16.73
N LYS A 60 -19.70 -6.91 -17.38
CA LYS A 60 -19.73 -6.67 -18.83
C LYS A 60 -18.85 -5.48 -19.20
N SER A 61 -18.89 -4.38 -18.45
CA SER A 61 -18.06 -3.21 -18.80
C SER A 61 -16.54 -3.42 -18.63
N VAL A 62 -16.10 -4.33 -17.75
CA VAL A 62 -14.66 -4.58 -17.51
C VAL A 62 -14.13 -5.72 -18.39
N TRP A 63 -14.89 -6.80 -18.54
CA TRP A 63 -14.48 -7.96 -19.35
C TRP A 63 -14.59 -7.68 -20.85
N GLU A 64 -15.64 -7.00 -21.32
CA GLU A 64 -15.79 -6.66 -22.75
C GLU A 64 -14.75 -5.63 -23.19
N LYS A 65 -14.40 -4.66 -22.32
CA LYS A 65 -13.30 -3.71 -22.59
C LYS A 65 -11.92 -4.38 -22.62
N LYS A 66 -11.69 -5.41 -21.80
CA LYS A 66 -10.47 -6.23 -21.86
C LYS A 66 -10.42 -7.09 -23.13
N ARG A 67 -11.55 -7.69 -23.52
CA ARG A 67 -11.65 -8.55 -24.72
C ARG A 67 -11.41 -7.76 -26.02
N TYR A 68 -11.95 -6.55 -26.14
CA TYR A 68 -11.72 -5.69 -27.32
C TYR A 68 -10.29 -5.17 -27.46
N LYS A 69 -9.55 -4.99 -26.34
CA LYS A 69 -8.14 -4.58 -26.37
C LYS A 69 -7.18 -5.73 -26.70
N ASN A 70 -7.46 -6.91 -26.17
CA ASN A 70 -6.60 -8.08 -26.39
C ASN A 70 -6.69 -8.62 -27.83
N MET A 71 -7.80 -8.39 -28.54
CA MET A 71 -7.89 -8.76 -29.97
C MET A 71 -7.11 -7.83 -30.91
N LYS A 72 -6.75 -6.61 -30.51
CA LYS A 72 -6.00 -5.67 -31.37
C LYS A 72 -4.49 -5.68 -31.15
N ASN A 73 -4.00 -6.06 -29.97
CA ASN A 73 -2.57 -6.02 -29.63
C ASN A 73 -2.09 -7.36 -29.07
N ASN A 74 -2.16 -8.42 -29.88
CA ASN A 74 -1.30 -9.58 -29.64
C ASN A 74 0.07 -9.28 -30.26
N ASN A 75 0.96 -8.74 -29.43
CA ASN A 75 2.38 -9.10 -29.40
C ASN A 75 3.01 -8.48 -28.15
N ASN A 76 3.67 -9.34 -27.36
CA ASN A 76 4.43 -9.07 -26.14
C ASN A 76 3.62 -8.89 -24.84
N ASN A 77 3.22 -10.03 -24.27
CA ASN A 77 2.84 -10.16 -22.86
C ASN A 77 4.06 -9.95 -21.95
N ASN A 78 4.27 -8.72 -21.50
CA ASN A 78 4.85 -8.45 -20.20
C ASN A 78 3.73 -7.85 -19.34
N PHE A 79 3.06 -8.69 -18.55
CA PHE A 79 2.12 -8.22 -17.52
C PHE A 79 2.91 -7.51 -16.42
N LYS A 80 3.29 -6.24 -16.67
CA LYS A 80 3.64 -5.33 -15.60
C LYS A 80 2.36 -5.11 -14.79
N HIS A 81 2.37 -5.49 -13.51
CA HIS A 81 1.31 -5.14 -12.56
C HIS A 81 1.11 -3.62 -12.57
N LYS A 82 0.13 -3.15 -13.34
CA LYS A 82 -0.23 -1.73 -13.44
C LYS A 82 -1.09 -1.38 -12.25
N LEU A 83 -0.65 -0.40 -11.48
CA LEU A 83 -1.44 0.16 -10.39
C LEU A 83 -2.64 0.90 -11.02
N HIS A 84 -3.85 0.54 -10.61
CA HIS A 84 -5.06 1.26 -10.97
C HIS A 84 -5.63 1.93 -9.72
N ILE A 85 -5.65 3.26 -9.70
CA ILE A 85 -6.38 4.03 -8.69
C ILE A 85 -7.67 4.55 -9.31
N PHE A 86 -8.79 4.24 -8.65
CA PHE A 86 -10.10 4.78 -8.98
C PHE A 86 -10.29 6.15 -8.31
N THR A 87 -10.88 7.09 -9.04
CA THR A 87 -11.28 8.38 -8.47
C THR A 87 -12.47 8.14 -7.53
N PRO A 88 -12.42 8.61 -6.26
CA PRO A 88 -13.61 8.61 -5.40
C PRO A 88 -14.72 9.46 -6.03
N PRO A 89 -16.00 9.09 -5.88
CA PRO A 89 -17.12 9.81 -6.49
C PRO A 89 -17.21 11.29 -6.06
N ASN A 90 -16.63 11.66 -4.91
CA ASN A 90 -16.67 13.03 -4.38
C ASN A 90 -15.62 13.97 -4.97
N ASN A 91 -14.68 13.48 -5.78
CA ASN A 91 -13.59 14.31 -6.30
C ASN A 91 -13.93 14.80 -7.73
N ASN A 92 -14.76 15.85 -7.81
CA ASN A 92 -15.31 16.39 -9.07
C ASN A 92 -14.35 17.28 -9.88
N ASN A 93 -13.13 17.54 -9.40
CA ASN A 93 -12.17 18.34 -10.13
C ASN A 93 -11.66 17.61 -11.40
N LYS A 94 -11.81 18.26 -12.56
CA LYS A 94 -11.38 17.74 -13.87
C LYS A 94 -9.89 17.41 -13.89
N ASP A 95 -9.08 18.25 -13.26
CA ASP A 95 -7.62 18.08 -13.24
C ASP A 95 -7.22 16.87 -12.39
N ASN A 96 -7.90 16.62 -11.27
CA ASN A 96 -7.70 15.42 -10.45
C ASN A 96 -7.92 14.15 -11.27
N LYS A 97 -9.03 14.09 -12.01
CA LYS A 97 -9.38 12.95 -12.88
C LYS A 97 -8.36 12.76 -14.00
N LEU A 98 -7.92 13.85 -14.63
CA LEU A 98 -6.92 13.80 -15.68
C LEU A 98 -5.56 13.32 -15.16
N LEU A 99 -5.09 13.87 -14.04
CA LEU A 99 -3.85 13.47 -13.40
C LEU A 99 -3.87 11.99 -12.99
N ILE A 100 -4.92 11.53 -12.31
CA ILE A 100 -5.11 10.11 -11.98
C ILE A 100 -5.07 9.25 -13.26
N GLY A 101 -5.76 9.68 -14.31
CA GLY A 101 -5.77 8.98 -15.60
C GLY A 101 -4.40 8.88 -16.27
N LEU A 102 -3.53 9.87 -16.07
CA LEU A 102 -2.15 9.89 -16.58
C LEU A 102 -1.21 9.04 -15.72
N LEU A 103 -1.29 9.16 -14.40
CA LEU A 103 -0.51 8.36 -13.45
C LEU A 103 -0.79 6.86 -13.62
N ASN A 104 -2.05 6.46 -13.81
CA ASN A 104 -2.41 5.07 -14.12
C ASN A 104 -1.82 4.54 -15.45
N LYS A 105 -1.40 5.43 -16.36
CA LYS A 105 -0.87 5.07 -17.68
C LYS A 105 0.66 5.15 -17.74
N ILE A 106 1.30 5.78 -16.75
CA ILE A 106 2.75 6.03 -16.78
C ILE A 106 3.54 4.73 -16.73
N THR A 107 4.49 4.60 -17.64
CA THR A 107 5.45 3.51 -17.73
C THR A 107 6.78 4.07 -18.21
N THR A 108 7.86 3.35 -17.99
CA THR A 108 9.20 3.72 -18.48
C THR A 108 9.24 4.00 -20.00
N THR A 109 8.38 3.32 -20.78
CA THR A 109 8.33 3.45 -22.25
C THR A 109 7.57 4.66 -22.76
N ASN A 110 6.64 5.24 -21.98
CA ASN A 110 5.82 6.38 -22.39
C ASN A 110 6.00 7.58 -21.44
N GLU A 111 7.05 7.52 -20.63
CA GLU A 111 7.34 8.45 -19.55
C GLU A 111 7.34 9.89 -20.05
N GLU A 112 8.14 10.19 -21.07
CA GLU A 112 8.30 11.54 -21.60
C GLU A 112 6.97 12.14 -22.06
N ILE A 113 6.20 11.35 -22.83
CA ILE A 113 4.88 11.75 -23.35
C ILE A 113 3.91 12.05 -22.19
N ILE A 114 3.88 11.21 -21.16
CA ILE A 114 2.96 11.39 -20.03
C ILE A 114 3.41 12.53 -19.12
N THR A 115 4.71 12.64 -18.85
CA THR A 115 5.31 13.71 -18.03
C THR A 115 5.05 15.07 -18.67
N ASN A 116 5.16 15.19 -20.00
CA ASN A 116 4.81 16.40 -20.73
C ASN A 116 3.31 16.76 -20.59
N LYS A 117 2.41 15.78 -20.63
CA LYS A 117 0.98 16.01 -20.40
C LYS A 117 0.69 16.42 -18.96
N ILE A 118 1.38 15.82 -17.98
CA ILE A 118 1.28 16.22 -16.57
C ILE A 118 1.77 17.66 -16.38
N ASN A 119 2.87 18.04 -17.03
CA ASN A 119 3.43 19.40 -16.99
C ASN A 119 2.49 20.46 -17.58
N GLN A 120 1.55 20.07 -18.45
CA GLN A 120 0.49 20.96 -18.95
C GLN A 120 -0.69 21.13 -17.99
N ILE A 121 -0.88 20.21 -17.05
CA ILE A 121 -1.97 20.26 -16.06
C ILE A 121 -1.52 21.04 -14.82
N ILE A 122 -0.31 20.76 -14.32
CA ILE A 122 0.23 21.37 -13.11
C ILE A 122 0.63 22.81 -13.41
N ASN A 123 0.20 23.73 -12.55
CA ASN A 123 0.54 25.14 -12.54
C ASN A 123 0.52 25.69 -11.09
N LYS A 124 0.86 26.97 -10.91
CA LYS A 124 0.95 27.61 -9.58
C LYS A 124 -0.37 27.61 -8.80
N ASN A 125 -1.52 27.51 -9.46
CA ASN A 125 -2.85 27.60 -8.83
C ASN A 125 -3.41 26.24 -8.39
N ASN A 126 -2.80 25.11 -8.78
CA ASN A 126 -3.29 23.76 -8.47
C ASN A 126 -2.18 22.84 -7.91
N LEU A 127 -1.33 23.39 -7.03
CA LEU A 127 -0.28 22.64 -6.36
C LEU A 127 -0.82 21.58 -5.38
N ASP A 128 -2.09 21.68 -4.97
CA ASP A 128 -2.82 20.67 -4.20
C ASP A 128 -2.91 19.31 -4.90
N LEU A 129 -2.75 19.27 -6.23
CA LEU A 129 -2.60 18.03 -6.99
C LEU A 129 -1.43 17.14 -6.54
N ILE A 130 -0.47 17.69 -5.79
CA ILE A 130 0.64 16.92 -5.22
C ILE A 130 0.15 15.77 -4.35
N ASP A 131 -0.97 15.95 -3.63
CA ASP A 131 -1.57 14.93 -2.77
C ASP A 131 -1.92 13.66 -3.56
N ILE A 132 -2.34 13.81 -4.81
CA ILE A 132 -2.63 12.69 -5.70
C ILE A 132 -1.34 11.92 -5.98
N VAL A 133 -0.26 12.62 -6.34
CA VAL A 133 1.03 11.98 -6.64
C VAL A 133 1.58 11.26 -5.41
N ILE A 134 1.48 11.88 -4.24
CA ILE A 134 1.91 11.28 -2.98
C ILE A 134 1.12 10.00 -2.67
N ASN A 135 -0.20 9.99 -2.92
CA ASN A 135 -1.01 8.78 -2.79
C ASN A 135 -0.57 7.65 -3.74
N TYR A 136 -0.06 7.96 -4.93
CA TYR A 136 0.51 6.96 -5.84
C TYR A 136 1.85 6.43 -5.33
N ILE A 137 2.72 7.32 -4.84
CA ILE A 137 3.99 6.96 -4.22
C ILE A 137 3.75 5.99 -3.06
N GLY A 138 2.83 6.32 -2.15
CA GLY A 138 2.51 5.48 -1.00
C GLY A 138 2.08 4.06 -1.40
N LYS A 139 1.34 3.90 -2.50
CA LYS A 139 0.91 2.56 -2.96
C LYS A 139 2.04 1.76 -3.59
N LYS A 140 2.96 2.42 -4.28
CA LYS A 140 4.09 1.78 -4.94
C LYS A 140 5.20 2.78 -5.16
N TYR A 141 6.36 2.52 -4.58
CA TYR A 141 7.57 3.25 -4.92
C TYR A 141 7.96 3.03 -6.40
N ASP A 142 8.21 4.12 -7.11
CA ASP A 142 8.75 4.14 -8.47
C ASP A 142 9.52 5.46 -8.68
N VAL A 143 10.73 5.37 -9.23
CA VAL A 143 11.60 6.52 -9.54
C VAL A 143 10.89 7.51 -10.48
N LEU A 144 9.95 7.04 -11.30
CA LEU A 144 9.15 7.89 -12.18
C LEU A 144 8.40 9.00 -11.42
N TYR A 145 7.97 8.73 -10.19
CA TYR A 145 7.26 9.75 -9.41
C TYR A 145 8.17 10.89 -8.96
N LEU A 146 9.48 10.68 -8.80
CA LEU A 146 10.44 11.76 -8.53
C LEU A 146 10.45 12.80 -9.67
N LYS A 147 10.37 12.33 -10.92
CA LYS A 147 10.31 13.22 -12.09
C LYS A 147 9.02 14.05 -12.11
N ILE A 148 7.92 13.45 -11.66
CA ILE A 148 6.64 14.14 -11.52
C ILE A 148 6.70 15.18 -10.40
N LEU A 149 7.30 14.86 -9.24
CA LEU A 149 7.50 15.82 -8.15
C LEU A 149 8.31 17.05 -8.60
N LYS A 150 9.37 16.85 -9.40
CA LYS A 150 10.16 17.94 -10.00
C LYS A 150 9.34 18.89 -10.89
N ILE A 151 8.17 18.47 -11.40
CA ILE A 151 7.27 19.38 -12.12
C ILE A 151 6.65 20.41 -11.17
N PHE A 152 6.21 19.99 -9.98
CA PHE A 152 5.65 20.89 -8.98
C PHE A 152 6.68 21.94 -8.53
N GLU A 153 7.93 21.51 -8.36
CA GLU A 153 9.05 22.37 -7.94
C GLU A 153 9.38 23.49 -8.95
N LYS A 154 9.01 23.33 -10.23
CA LYS A 154 9.15 24.41 -11.23
C LYS A 154 8.28 25.62 -10.89
N TYR A 155 7.14 25.41 -10.25
CA TYR A 155 6.19 26.46 -9.90
C TYR A 155 6.36 26.96 -8.47
N ASP A 156 6.73 26.07 -7.55
CA ASP A 156 7.14 26.41 -6.19
C ASP A 156 8.19 25.41 -5.70
N LYS A 157 9.44 25.87 -5.56
CA LYS A 157 10.57 25.03 -5.13
C LYS A 157 10.38 24.42 -3.74
N ASN A 158 9.52 25.00 -2.91
CA ASN A 158 9.32 24.54 -1.54
C ASN A 158 8.11 23.61 -1.39
N VAL A 159 7.33 23.37 -2.44
CA VAL A 159 6.08 22.58 -2.31
C VAL A 159 6.33 21.16 -1.83
N VAL A 160 7.34 20.47 -2.40
CA VAL A 160 7.71 19.10 -2.01
C VAL A 160 8.35 19.12 -0.63
N TYR A 161 9.27 20.06 -0.37
CA TYR A 161 9.90 20.22 0.94
C TYR A 161 8.87 20.44 2.06
N ASN A 162 7.91 21.35 1.88
CA ASN A 162 6.87 21.62 2.86
C ASN A 162 5.97 20.40 3.10
N TYR A 163 5.70 19.61 2.05
CA TYR A 163 4.96 18.36 2.20
C TYR A 163 5.72 17.38 3.10
N ILE A 164 7.00 17.14 2.83
CA ILE A 164 7.86 16.25 3.62
C ILE A 164 8.05 16.78 5.05
N LYS A 165 8.24 18.09 5.20
CA LYS A 165 8.35 18.73 6.51
C LYS A 165 7.10 18.45 7.36
N ASN A 166 5.92 18.66 6.79
CA ASN A 166 4.65 18.34 7.44
C ASN A 166 4.52 16.86 7.80
N TYR A 167 4.99 15.97 6.93
CA TYR A 167 5.01 14.52 7.16
C TYR A 167 5.84 14.14 8.40
N VAL A 168 7.01 14.74 8.56
CA VAL A 168 7.90 14.52 9.71
C VAL A 168 7.35 15.17 10.98
N GLU A 169 6.99 16.46 10.93
CA GLU A 169 6.52 17.23 12.09
C GLU A 169 5.21 16.66 12.67
N LYS A 170 4.29 16.19 11.82
CA LYS A 170 3.04 15.58 12.28
C LYS A 170 3.19 14.11 12.66
N LYS A 171 4.39 13.54 12.53
CA LYS A 171 4.70 12.13 12.79
C LYS A 171 3.74 11.17 12.08
N THR A 172 3.37 11.45 10.83
CA THR A 172 2.46 10.57 10.05
C THR A 172 3.10 9.21 9.72
N TRP A 173 4.43 9.12 9.85
CA TRP A 173 5.22 7.90 9.77
C TRP A 173 5.10 7.02 11.01
N TYR A 174 4.60 7.53 12.14
CA TYR A 174 4.45 6.76 13.38
C TYR A 174 3.02 6.21 13.48
N PRO A 175 2.83 4.94 13.90
CA PRO A 175 1.53 4.31 13.81
C PRO A 175 0.53 4.87 14.84
N TYR A 176 -0.75 4.71 14.51
CA TYR A 176 -1.86 5.13 15.36
C TYR A 176 -1.95 4.30 16.65
N SER A 177 -2.66 4.84 17.65
CA SER A 177 -2.68 4.33 19.03
C SER A 177 -2.96 2.84 19.15
N LEU A 178 -3.96 2.32 18.43
CA LEU A 178 -4.35 0.92 18.49
C LEU A 178 -3.18 -0.04 18.21
N ILE A 179 -2.34 0.28 17.21
CA ILE A 179 -1.17 -0.52 16.82
C ILE A 179 -0.11 -0.58 17.93
N LYS A 180 -0.08 0.44 18.79
CA LYS A 180 0.88 0.56 19.90
C LYS A 180 0.37 -0.06 21.18
N GLU A 181 -0.94 0.03 21.40
CA GLU A 181 -1.60 -0.37 22.65
C GLU A 181 -2.05 -1.83 22.65
N LYS A 182 -2.22 -2.43 21.46
CA LYS A 182 -2.71 -3.79 21.30
C LYS A 182 -1.85 -4.61 20.38
N ASN A 183 -1.77 -5.90 20.65
CA ASN A 183 -1.09 -6.85 19.81
C ASN A 183 -1.93 -7.16 18.57
N ILE A 184 -1.74 -6.39 17.50
CA ILE A 184 -2.51 -6.57 16.26
C ILE A 184 -2.26 -7.90 15.55
N LEU A 185 -1.32 -8.73 16.03
CA LEU A 185 -1.11 -10.08 15.50
C LEU A 185 -2.13 -11.10 16.02
N GLU A 186 -2.97 -10.71 16.97
CA GLU A 186 -4.06 -11.56 17.46
C GLU A 186 -5.21 -11.60 16.44
N ASN A 187 -5.88 -12.74 16.34
CA ASN A 187 -6.91 -12.99 15.32
C ASN A 187 -8.07 -11.97 15.35
N GLU A 188 -8.38 -11.42 16.52
CA GLU A 188 -9.43 -10.41 16.67
C GLU A 188 -9.09 -9.05 16.01
N TYR A 189 -7.82 -8.81 15.70
CA TYR A 189 -7.31 -7.58 15.06
C TYR A 189 -6.85 -7.81 13.62
N TYR A 190 -7.31 -8.88 12.95
CA TYR A 190 -6.85 -9.19 11.58
C TYR A 190 -7.05 -8.04 10.59
N ASP A 191 -8.19 -7.34 10.65
CA ASP A 191 -8.46 -6.20 9.79
C ASP A 191 -7.52 -5.03 10.08
N ASP A 192 -7.25 -4.75 11.36
CA ASP A 192 -6.29 -3.74 11.79
C ASP A 192 -4.86 -4.09 11.35
N TYR A 193 -4.48 -5.36 11.42
CA TYR A 193 -3.20 -5.84 10.87
C TYR A 193 -3.12 -5.61 9.36
N CYS A 194 -4.18 -5.93 8.62
CA CYS A 194 -4.21 -5.71 7.18
C CYS A 194 -4.07 -4.22 6.83
N ASP A 195 -4.73 -3.34 7.56
CA ASP A 195 -4.64 -1.90 7.37
C ASP A 195 -3.28 -1.34 7.82
N TYR A 196 -2.71 -1.86 8.90
CA TYR A 196 -1.34 -1.58 9.31
C TYR A 196 -0.34 -1.95 8.22
N ILE A 197 -0.44 -3.12 7.60
CA ILE A 197 0.48 -3.52 6.52
C ILE A 197 0.38 -2.59 5.31
N LYS A 198 -0.83 -2.17 4.93
CA LYS A 198 -1.03 -1.17 3.86
C LYS A 198 -0.40 0.17 4.24
N TRP A 199 -0.62 0.62 5.46
CA TRP A 199 -0.07 1.87 5.99
C TRP A 199 1.46 1.82 6.09
N LYS A 200 2.04 0.76 6.66
CA LYS A 200 3.48 0.52 6.77
C LYS A 200 4.15 0.60 5.40
N ASN A 201 3.60 -0.09 4.40
CA ASN A 201 4.12 -0.05 3.04
C ASN A 201 4.08 1.36 2.44
N ASN A 202 3.04 2.14 2.76
CA ASN A 202 2.96 3.55 2.38
C ASN A 202 4.13 4.35 2.98
N GLN A 203 4.37 4.23 4.29
CA GLN A 203 5.44 4.95 4.95
C GLN A 203 6.83 4.57 4.42
N LEU A 204 7.08 3.28 4.20
CA LEU A 204 8.34 2.81 3.60
C LEU A 204 8.56 3.39 2.19
N ASN A 205 7.51 3.48 1.37
CA ASN A 205 7.60 4.06 0.04
C ASN A 205 7.86 5.57 0.09
N MET A 206 7.25 6.27 1.06
CA MET A 206 7.48 7.70 1.30
C MET A 206 8.92 7.99 1.72
N LEU A 207 9.47 7.21 2.67
CA LEU A 207 10.87 7.38 3.09
C LEU A 207 11.86 7.07 1.96
N LYS A 208 11.57 6.10 1.09
CA LYS A 208 12.41 5.86 -0.10
C LYS A 208 12.44 7.09 -1.00
N ILE A 209 11.31 7.76 -1.23
CA ILE A 209 11.28 9.02 -1.99
C ILE A 209 12.10 10.11 -1.29
N LEU A 210 11.95 10.27 0.03
CA LEU A 210 12.76 11.21 0.81
C LEU A 210 14.27 10.94 0.63
N TYR A 211 14.69 9.68 0.74
CA TYR A 211 16.08 9.28 0.52
C TYR A 211 16.61 9.73 -0.86
N PHE A 212 15.83 9.57 -1.93
CA PHE A 212 16.24 10.02 -3.26
C PHE A 212 16.21 11.54 -3.44
N LEU A 213 15.19 12.23 -2.91
CA LEU A 213 15.13 13.70 -2.93
C LEU A 213 16.32 14.31 -2.20
N TYR A 214 16.67 13.71 -1.07
CA TYR A 214 17.85 14.04 -0.29
C TYR A 214 19.14 13.84 -1.10
N LYS A 215 19.34 12.65 -1.68
CA LYS A 215 20.55 12.30 -2.44
C LYS A 215 20.80 13.21 -3.64
N ASP A 216 19.72 13.73 -4.24
CA ASP A 216 19.78 14.68 -5.34
C ASP A 216 20.06 16.13 -4.88
N ASN A 217 19.73 16.49 -3.62
CA ASN A 217 19.73 17.87 -3.10
C ASN A 217 20.36 17.96 -1.70
N ASN A 218 21.67 17.65 -1.62
CA ASN A 218 22.42 17.32 -0.39
C ASN A 218 22.15 18.16 0.87
N ASN A 219 21.76 19.44 0.79
CA ASN A 219 21.66 20.29 1.98
C ASN A 219 20.23 20.66 2.37
N MET A 220 19.26 20.57 1.45
CA MET A 220 17.91 21.08 1.72
C MET A 220 17.15 20.23 2.73
N TYR A 221 17.40 18.92 2.73
CA TYR A 221 16.67 17.94 3.54
C TYR A 221 17.46 17.44 4.76
N ASP A 222 18.69 17.91 4.98
CA ASP A 222 19.56 17.44 6.07
C ASP A 222 18.88 17.54 7.45
N ASP A 223 18.37 18.72 7.80
CA ASP A 223 17.71 18.95 9.09
C ASP A 223 16.47 18.06 9.27
N ILE A 224 15.70 17.85 8.20
CA ILE A 224 14.51 16.98 8.22
C ILE A 224 14.93 15.52 8.43
N CYS A 225 15.94 15.04 7.70
CA CYS A 225 16.45 13.69 7.82
C CYS A 225 17.03 13.45 9.22
N ASN A 226 17.82 14.40 9.74
CA ASN A 226 18.39 14.32 11.09
C ASN A 226 17.30 14.26 12.17
N ASN A 227 16.31 15.16 12.11
CA ASN A 227 15.20 15.16 13.06
C ASN A 227 14.39 13.86 12.99
N LEU A 228 14.08 13.39 11.78
CA LEU A 228 13.36 12.14 11.57
C LEU A 228 14.14 10.93 12.10
N SER A 229 15.44 10.84 11.82
CA SER A 229 16.30 9.75 12.30
C SER A 229 16.42 9.74 13.82
N ASN A 230 16.56 10.91 14.46
CA ASN A 230 16.57 11.02 15.92
C ASN A 230 15.23 10.60 16.52
N ASP A 231 14.11 11.09 15.98
CA ASP A 231 12.77 10.71 16.45
C ASP A 231 12.51 9.21 16.31
N ILE A 232 12.88 8.60 15.17
CA ILE A 232 12.74 7.15 14.96
C ILE A 232 13.60 6.39 15.98
N TYR A 233 14.84 6.82 16.20
CA TYR A 233 15.72 6.18 17.17
C TYR A 233 15.16 6.26 18.60
N ASP A 234 14.62 7.41 19.00
CA ASP A 234 14.03 7.57 20.33
C ASP A 234 12.84 6.61 20.56
N GLU A 235 12.04 6.35 19.53
CA GLU A 235 10.98 5.36 19.59
C GLU A 235 11.52 3.91 19.60
N ILE A 236 12.61 3.62 18.88
CA ILE A 236 13.29 2.32 18.96
C ILE A 236 13.84 2.07 20.37
N ASP A 237 14.48 3.07 20.98
CA ASP A 237 15.05 2.94 22.32
C ASP A 237 13.96 2.70 23.36
N LYS A 238 12.85 3.45 23.30
CA LYS A 238 11.66 3.18 24.13
C LYS A 238 11.15 1.76 23.91
N GLY A 239 11.00 1.33 22.67
CA GLY A 239 10.45 0.03 22.33
C GLY A 239 11.30 -1.14 22.83
N LEU A 240 12.62 -1.05 22.65
CA LEU A 240 13.58 -2.05 23.13
C LEU A 240 13.66 -2.12 24.65
N ASN A 241 13.44 -1.00 25.36
CA ASN A 241 13.49 -0.94 26.82
C ASN A 241 12.15 -1.32 27.50
N ASN A 242 11.02 -1.06 26.84
CA ASN A 242 9.68 -1.29 27.40
C ASN A 242 9.02 -2.59 26.94
N ASN A 243 9.73 -3.44 26.20
CA ASN A 243 9.17 -4.64 25.56
C ASN A 243 7.95 -4.33 24.67
N GLU A 244 8.04 -3.27 23.85
CA GLU A 244 7.02 -3.02 22.84
C GLU A 244 6.91 -4.18 21.85
N TYR A 245 5.79 -4.22 21.12
CA TYR A 245 5.55 -5.26 20.15
C TYR A 245 6.64 -5.30 19.08
N LYS A 246 7.23 -6.48 18.88
CA LYS A 246 8.31 -6.74 17.92
C LYS A 246 8.06 -6.16 16.52
N TYR A 247 6.84 -6.30 15.99
CA TYR A 247 6.51 -5.81 14.65
C TYR A 247 6.64 -4.28 14.52
N LEU A 248 6.51 -3.55 15.63
CA LEU A 248 6.66 -2.10 15.69
C LEU A 248 8.14 -1.73 15.67
N ILE A 249 8.96 -2.41 16.50
CA ILE A 249 10.41 -2.21 16.54
C ILE A 249 11.03 -2.55 15.18
N ASP A 250 10.67 -3.69 14.58
CA ASP A 250 11.15 -4.09 13.26
C ASP A 250 10.75 -3.06 12.18
N TYR A 251 9.53 -2.51 12.25
CA TYR A 251 9.10 -1.44 11.35
C TYR A 251 9.93 -0.17 11.50
N LEU A 252 10.17 0.29 12.74
CA LEU A 252 10.98 1.49 12.99
C LEU A 252 12.43 1.29 12.51
N LEU A 253 12.98 0.10 12.71
CA LEU A 253 14.31 -0.26 12.20
C LEU A 253 14.34 -0.30 10.66
N GLU A 254 13.30 -0.79 9.99
CA GLU A 254 13.20 -0.72 8.52
C GLU A 254 13.16 0.74 8.01
N LEU A 255 12.45 1.64 8.70
CA LEU A 255 12.47 3.07 8.37
C LEU A 255 13.89 3.64 8.51
N LEU A 256 14.55 3.32 9.63
CA LEU A 256 15.89 3.79 9.93
C LEU A 256 16.91 3.25 8.93
N GLU A 257 16.79 1.99 8.51
CA GLU A 257 17.63 1.38 7.48
C GLU A 257 17.56 2.12 6.14
N ILE A 258 16.39 2.64 5.74
CA ILE A 258 16.26 3.47 4.52
C ILE A 258 17.10 4.76 4.63
N LEU A 259 17.22 5.32 5.84
CA LEU A 259 17.94 6.56 6.11
C LEU A 259 19.42 6.35 6.47
N LYS A 260 19.92 5.11 6.46
CA LYS A 260 21.22 4.74 7.05
C LYS A 260 22.45 5.50 6.58
N GLU A 261 22.43 6.04 5.37
CA GLU A 261 23.55 6.86 4.83
C GLU A 261 23.64 8.25 5.49
N LYS A 262 22.65 8.64 6.30
CA LYS A 262 22.53 9.96 6.93
C LYS A 262 22.24 9.94 8.42
N ILE A 263 22.13 8.75 9.00
CA ILE A 263 22.00 8.63 10.45
C ILE A 263 23.27 9.19 11.10
N ASN A 264 23.10 9.98 12.15
CA ASN A 264 24.22 10.44 12.99
C ASN A 264 25.00 9.23 13.55
N GLU A 265 26.34 9.28 13.51
CA GLU A 265 27.22 8.26 14.10
C GLU A 265 26.85 7.93 15.55
N ASP A 266 26.35 8.92 16.31
CA ASP A 266 25.85 8.71 17.67
C ASP A 266 24.73 7.65 17.76
N ILE A 267 23.80 7.65 16.80
CA ILE A 267 22.71 6.65 16.76
C ILE A 267 23.30 5.27 16.44
N ILE A 268 24.24 5.20 15.50
CA ILE A 268 24.92 3.95 15.12
C ILE A 268 25.63 3.35 16.34
N ASP A 269 26.35 4.18 17.08
CA ASP A 269 27.08 3.75 18.27
C ASP A 269 26.16 3.35 19.43
N LYS A 270 25.02 4.04 19.59
CA LYS A 270 23.98 3.61 20.53
C LYS A 270 23.39 2.26 20.12
N LEU A 271 23.09 2.05 18.83
CA LEU A 271 22.57 0.77 18.33
C LEU A 271 23.55 -0.39 18.56
N LYS A 272 24.86 -0.17 18.37
CA LYS A 272 25.92 -1.16 18.64
C LYS A 272 25.98 -1.61 20.11
N LYS A 273 25.50 -0.78 21.04
CA LYS A 273 25.54 -1.06 22.49
C LYS A 273 24.38 -1.97 22.96
N TYR A 274 23.33 -2.18 22.16
CA TYR A 274 22.25 -3.08 22.58
C TYR A 274 22.75 -4.52 22.70
N ASN A 275 22.23 -5.20 23.72
CA ASN A 275 22.52 -6.61 23.91
C ASN A 275 21.74 -7.46 22.89
N LEU A 276 22.38 -7.77 21.78
CA LEU A 276 21.82 -8.56 20.67
C LEU A 276 21.39 -9.99 21.07
N LYS A 277 21.72 -10.48 22.26
CA LYS A 277 21.25 -11.78 22.78
C LYS A 277 19.82 -11.71 23.33
N LYS A 278 19.33 -10.50 23.65
CA LYS A 278 17.99 -10.26 24.23
C LYS A 278 16.93 -9.90 23.20
N VAL A 279 17.33 -9.77 21.93
CA VAL A 279 16.43 -9.38 20.84
C VAL A 279 16.26 -10.55 19.87
N ASP A 280 15.11 -10.59 19.20
CA ASP A 280 14.80 -11.56 18.16
C ASP A 280 15.77 -11.52 16.98
N SER A 281 15.76 -12.61 16.19
CA SER A 281 16.61 -12.77 15.02
C SER A 281 16.40 -11.69 13.94
N SER A 282 15.15 -11.29 13.67
CA SER A 282 14.82 -10.25 12.69
C SER A 282 15.32 -8.88 13.13
N THR A 283 15.01 -8.48 14.36
CA THR A 283 15.46 -7.23 14.97
C THR A 283 16.99 -7.16 15.00
N LYS A 284 17.65 -8.26 15.40
CA LYS A 284 19.11 -8.38 15.36
C LYS A 284 19.66 -8.18 13.95
N PHE A 285 19.03 -8.79 12.94
CA PHE A 285 19.46 -8.65 11.56
C PHE A 285 19.36 -7.19 11.08
N LEU A 286 18.26 -6.51 11.38
CA LEU A 286 18.07 -5.10 11.02
C LEU A 286 19.09 -4.17 11.72
N ILE A 287 19.32 -4.35 13.02
CA ILE A 287 20.34 -3.59 13.76
C ILE A 287 21.73 -3.80 13.14
N LEU A 288 22.07 -5.05 12.80
CA LEU A 288 23.34 -5.36 12.16
C LEU A 288 23.45 -4.75 10.75
N ASN A 289 22.37 -4.69 9.98
CA ASN A 289 22.39 -4.05 8.66
C ASN A 289 22.64 -2.54 8.73
N ILE A 290 22.08 -1.89 9.75
CA ILE A 290 22.28 -0.45 9.98
C ILE A 290 23.71 -0.18 10.45
N THR A 291 24.24 -1.01 11.34
CA THR A 291 25.54 -0.78 12.02
C THR A 291 26.77 -1.28 11.25
N LYS A 292 26.58 -2.07 10.18
CA LYS A 292 27.67 -2.60 9.32
C LYS A 292 28.15 -1.65 8.23
N ASN A 293 27.47 -0.51 8.04
CA ASN A 293 27.92 0.53 7.11
C ASN A 293 29.20 1.21 7.62
#